data_AF-A0A6M8B6A3-F1
#
_entry.id   AF-A0A6M8B6A3-F1
#
_cell.length_a   1.000
_cell.length_b   1.000
_cell.length_c   1.000
_cell.angle_alpha   90.00
_cell.angle_beta   90.00
_cell.angle_gamma   90.00
#
_symmetry.space_group_name_H-M   'P 1'
#
loop_
_entity.id
_entity.type
_entity.pdbx_description
1 polymer ?
#
loop_
_entity_poly.entity_id
_entity_poly.type
_entity_poly.pdbx_seq_one_letter_code
_entity_poly.pdbx_strand_id
1 'polypeptide(L)'
;MNTIPLASHNLSSVGLTWESILATVVYALLGVVLLMAFTWAVNKAFGLNLRRELLEDQNVGLGVALAGTAIAVAIIVSATITG
;
A
#
# COMPACT_ATOMS: atom_id res chain seq x y z
N MET A 1 -45.76 -22.10 14.43
CA MET A 1 -45.15 -21.16 13.47
C MET A 1 -43.74 -20.88 13.95
N ASN A 2 -42.73 -21.58 13.42
CA ASN A 2 -41.33 -21.31 13.73
C ASN A 2 -40.75 -20.47 12.59
N THR A 3 -40.55 -19.18 12.84
CA THR A 3 -39.85 -18.29 11.92
C THR A 3 -38.36 -18.56 12.03
N ILE A 4 -37.79 -19.19 10.99
CA ILE A 4 -36.34 -19.33 10.82
C ILE A 4 -35.74 -17.91 10.77
N PRO A 5 -34.79 -17.55 11.66
CA PRO A 5 -34.12 -16.27 11.57
C PRO A 5 -33.18 -16.32 10.37
N LEU A 6 -33.55 -15.60 9.32
CA LEU A 6 -32.73 -15.44 8.12
C LEU A 6 -31.40 -14.79 8.52
N ALA A 7 -30.31 -15.43 8.10
CA ALA A 7 -28.92 -15.05 8.31
C ALA A 7 -28.56 -13.69 7.68
N SER A 8 -29.14 -12.61 8.20
CA SER A 8 -28.92 -11.22 7.75
C SER A 8 -27.91 -10.46 8.63
N HIS A 9 -27.30 -11.11 9.61
CA HIS A 9 -26.50 -10.44 10.64
C HIS A 9 -25.06 -10.95 10.72
N ASN A 10 -24.29 -10.94 9.61
CA ASN A 10 -22.86 -11.31 9.63
C ASN A 10 -21.98 -10.59 8.60
N LEU A 11 -22.42 -9.49 7.97
CA LEU A 11 -21.53 -8.69 7.11
C LEU A 11 -20.80 -7.59 7.90
N SER A 12 -21.44 -7.07 8.95
CA SER A 12 -20.87 -6.10 9.87
C SER A 12 -19.89 -6.72 10.89
N SER A 13 -20.04 -8.01 11.23
CA SER A 13 -19.14 -8.72 12.16
C SER A 13 -17.77 -9.01 11.58
N VAL A 14 -17.64 -9.00 10.24
CA VAL A 14 -16.36 -9.16 9.52
C VAL A 14 -15.65 -7.80 9.35
N GLY A 15 -16.25 -6.68 9.78
CA GLY A 15 -15.66 -5.35 9.63
C GLY A 15 -15.63 -4.83 8.18
N LEU A 16 -16.32 -5.50 7.26
CA LEU A 16 -16.47 -5.10 5.85
C LEU A 16 -17.53 -4.01 5.70
N THR A 17 -17.34 -2.88 6.38
CA THR A 17 -18.16 -1.69 6.19
C THR A 17 -17.74 -0.96 4.91
N TRP A 18 -18.62 -0.13 4.37
CA TRP A 18 -18.29 0.71 3.20
C TRP A 18 -17.08 1.63 3.48
N GLU A 19 -16.96 2.10 4.72
CA GLU A 19 -15.84 2.90 5.20
C GLU A 19 -14.52 2.13 5.15
N SER A 20 -14.49 0.87 5.62
CA SER A 20 -13.28 0.02 5.59
C SER A 20 -12.80 -0.23 4.17
N ILE A 21 -13.72 -0.47 3.24
CA ILE A 21 -13.38 -0.70 1.83
C ILE A 21 -12.81 0.58 1.23
N LEU A 22 -13.47 1.72 1.46
CA LEU A 22 -13.01 3.02 0.96
C LEU A 22 -11.63 3.38 1.51
N ALA A 23 -11.42 3.21 2.81
CA ALA A 23 -10.13 3.45 3.46
C ALA A 23 -9.03 2.55 2.87
N THR A 24 -9.30 1.26 2.69
CA THR A 24 -8.35 0.31 2.09
C THR A 24 -7.93 0.76 0.69
N VAL A 25 -8.90 1.14 -0.16
CA VAL A 25 -8.61 1.62 -1.53
C VAL A 25 -7.79 2.90 -1.50
N VAL A 26 -8.17 3.88 -0.66
CA VAL A 26 -7.46 5.16 -0.54
C VAL A 26 -6.02 4.94 -0.08
N TYR A 27 -5.80 4.16 0.98
CA TYR A 27 -4.46 3.90 1.49
C TYR A 27 -3.60 3.06 0.53
N ALA A 28 -4.19 2.11 -0.20
CA ALA A 28 -3.48 1.37 -1.24
C ALA A 28 -3.02 2.29 -2.38
N LEU A 29 -3.90 3.18 -2.86
CA LEU A 29 -3.55 4.17 -3.88
C LEU A 29 -2.50 5.16 -3.39
N LEU A 30 -2.64 5.63 -2.14
CA LEU A 30 -1.66 6.50 -1.50
C LEU A 30 -0.29 5.84 -1.49
N GLY A 31 -0.20 4.57 -1.12
CA GLY A 31 1.05 3.82 -1.11
C GLY A 31 1.70 3.72 -2.49
N VAL A 32 0.91 3.46 -3.55
CA VAL A 32 1.40 3.44 -4.93
C VAL A 32 1.93 4.82 -5.36
N VAL A 33 1.20 5.89 -5.03
CA VAL A 33 1.62 7.27 -5.35
C VAL A 33 2.91 7.63 -4.62
N LEU A 34 3.06 7.27 -3.34
CA LEU A 34 4.28 7.44 -2.56
C LEU A 34 5.48 6.71 -3.18
N LEU A 35 5.28 5.46 -3.62
CA LEU A 35 6.33 4.68 -4.29
C LEU A 35 6.74 5.30 -5.64
N MET A 36 5.78 5.79 -6.43
CA MET A 36 6.06 6.53 -7.67
C MET A 36 6.82 7.82 -7.39
N ALA A 37 6.40 8.60 -6.40
CA ALA A 37 7.06 9.84 -5.99
C ALA A 37 8.50 9.58 -5.53
N PHE A 38 8.74 8.51 -4.76
CA PHE A 38 10.07 8.10 -4.36
C PHE A 38 10.95 7.71 -5.55
N THR A 39 10.40 6.90 -6.47
CA THR A 39 11.10 6.50 -7.70
C THR A 39 11.54 7.73 -8.51
N TRP A 40 10.63 8.70 -8.66
CA TRP A 40 10.93 9.97 -9.31
C TRP A 40 11.97 10.79 -8.54
N ALA A 41 11.85 10.88 -7.21
CA ALA A 41 12.80 11.60 -6.35
C ALA A 41 14.21 11.01 -6.43
N VAL A 42 14.37 9.69 -6.40
CA VAL A 42 15.66 9.01 -6.54
C VAL A 42 16.24 9.21 -7.94
N ASN A 43 15.43 9.06 -8.99
CA ASN A 43 15.85 9.33 -10.36
C ASN A 43 16.33 10.78 -10.52
N LYS A 44 15.67 11.74 -9.85
CA LYS A 44 16.06 13.15 -9.89
C LYS A 44 17.29 13.46 -9.03
N ALA A 45 17.39 12.86 -7.84
CA ALA A 45 18.47 13.13 -6.89
C ALA A 45 19.80 12.52 -7.35
N PHE A 46 19.78 11.30 -7.90
CA PHE A 46 20.98 10.58 -8.29
C PHE A 46 21.22 10.60 -9.82
N GLY A 47 20.28 11.10 -10.62
CA GLY A 47 20.40 11.10 -12.09
C GLY A 47 20.40 9.70 -12.71
N LEU A 48 20.05 8.68 -11.93
CA LEU A 48 20.07 7.28 -12.34
C LEU A 48 18.81 6.95 -13.12
N ASN A 49 18.95 6.15 -14.18
CA ASN A 49 17.79 5.57 -14.88
C ASN A 49 17.31 4.34 -14.10
N LEU A 50 16.43 4.53 -13.12
CA LEU A 50 16.04 3.48 -12.17
C LEU A 50 15.65 2.16 -12.86
N ARG A 51 14.90 2.27 -13.96
CA ARG A 51 14.42 1.12 -14.73
C ARG A 51 15.57 0.36 -15.41
N ARG A 52 16.59 1.05 -15.92
CA ARG A 52 17.78 0.42 -16.50
C ARG A 52 18.62 -0.20 -15.40
N GLU A 53 18.89 0.54 -14.32
CA GLU A 53 19.75 0.05 -13.24
C GLU A 53 19.17 -1.20 -12.54
N LEU A 54 17.83 -1.28 -12.41
CA LEU A 54 17.15 -2.44 -11.81
C LEU A 54 17.04 -3.64 -12.76
N LEU A 55 16.81 -3.41 -14.06
CA LEU A 55 16.58 -4.49 -15.04
C LEU A 55 17.85 -4.95 -15.76
N GLU A 56 18.70 -4.02 -16.16
CA GLU A 56 19.94 -4.27 -16.92
C GLU A 56 21.11 -4.52 -15.96
N ASP A 57 21.35 -3.60 -15.03
CA ASP A 57 22.52 -3.68 -14.12
C ASP A 57 22.24 -4.49 -12.85
N GLN A 58 20.98 -4.92 -12.66
CA GLN A 58 20.53 -5.72 -11.51
C GLN A 58 21.02 -5.16 -10.17
N ASN A 59 20.98 -3.83 -10.02
CA ASN A 59 21.51 -3.16 -8.85
C ASN A 59 20.66 -3.49 -7.61
N VAL A 60 21.13 -4.46 -6.83
CA VAL A 60 20.47 -4.93 -5.60
C VAL A 60 20.31 -3.80 -4.58
N GLY A 61 21.22 -2.83 -4.55
CA GLY A 61 21.12 -1.67 -3.66
C GLY A 61 19.86 -0.83 -3.94
N LEU A 62 19.52 -0.65 -5.22
CA LEU A 62 18.28 0.00 -5.62
C LEU A 62 17.03 -0.83 -5.29
N GLY A 63 17.12 -2.14 -5.44
CA GLY A 63 16.05 -3.06 -5.03
C GLY A 63 15.78 -2.99 -3.52
N VAL A 64 16.83 -2.98 -2.70
CA VAL A 64 16.73 -2.83 -1.24
C VAL A 64 16.19 -1.45 -0.87
N ALA A 65 16.60 -0.39 -1.57
CA ALA A 65 16.07 0.95 -1.34
C ALA A 65 14.56 1.02 -1.60
N LEU A 66 14.08 0.42 -2.70
CA LEU A 66 12.65 0.34 -3.01
C LEU A 66 11.88 -0.49 -1.96
N ALA A 67 12.43 -1.62 -1.52
CA ALA A 67 11.83 -2.44 -0.47
C ALA A 67 11.75 -1.67 0.86
N GLY A 68 12.81 -0.96 1.24
CA GLY A 68 12.84 -0.12 2.44
C GLY A 68 11.78 0.99 2.40
N THR A 69 11.61 1.65 1.26
CA THR A 69 10.55 2.66 1.10
C THR A 69 9.16 2.03 1.18
N ALA A 70 8.95 0.85 0.58
CA ALA A 70 7.66 0.16 0.71
C ALA A 70 7.32 -0.17 2.17
N ILE A 71 8.31 -0.61 2.95
CA ILE A 71 8.13 -0.86 4.39
C ILE A 71 7.84 0.44 5.14
N ALA A 72 8.57 1.51 4.87
CA ALA A 72 8.35 2.81 5.51
C ALA A 72 6.92 3.33 5.23
N VAL A 73 6.44 3.21 4.00
CA VAL A 73 5.07 3.58 3.62
C VAL A 73 4.05 2.72 4.36
N ALA A 74 4.27 1.40 4.46
CA ALA A 74 3.39 0.51 5.22
C ALA A 74 3.30 0.91 6.70
N ILE A 75 4.43 1.28 7.31
CA ILE A 75 4.48 1.76 8.71
C ILE A 75 3.71 3.08 8.86
N ILE A 76 3.91 4.04 7.96
CA ILE A 76 3.20 5.33 7.99
C ILE A 76 1.69 5.09 7.89
N VAL A 77 1.24 4.27 6.94
CA VAL A 77 -0.17 3.93 6.77
C VAL A 77 -0.72 3.22 8.03
N SER A 78 0.01 2.26 8.59
CA SER A 78 -0.40 1.59 9.82
C SER A 78 -0.52 2.56 11.00
N ALA A 79 0.40 3.52 11.11
CA ALA A 79 0.35 4.57 12.13
C ALA A 79 -0.85 5.50 11.92
N THR A 80 -1.22 5.84 10.68
CA THR A 80 -2.41 6.66 10.40
C THR A 80 -3.74 5.96 10.68
N ILE A 81 -3.75 4.63 10.71
CA ILE A 81 -4.95 3.83 11.04
C ILE A 81 -5.05 3.59 12.54
N THR A 82 -3.92 3.45 13.23
CA THR A 82 -3.87 3.08 14.65
C THR A 82 -3.82 4.31 15.58
N GLY A 83 -3.24 5.41 15.12
CA GLY A 83 -3.18 6.69 15.83
C GLY A 83 -4.44 7.52 15.64
#